data_AF-A0AAD7PG68-F1
#
_entry.id   AF-A0AAD7PG68-F1
#
_cell.length_a   1.000
_cell.length_b   1.000
_cell.length_c   1.000
_cell.angle_alpha   90.00
_cell.angle_beta   90.00
_cell.angle_gamma   90.00
#
_symmetry.space_group_name_H-M   'P 1'
#
loop_
_entity.id
_entity.type
_entity.pdbx_description
1 polymer ?
#
loop_
_entity_poly.entity_id
_entity_poly.type
_entity_poly.pdbx_seq_one_letter_code
_entity_poly.pdbx_strand_id
1 'polypeptide(L)'
;MQFKCKGNDFFGGDGIGYLDIAFGCFLGWMRMIEELIGLKSIEEAKCPALAKWAERFAADAAVEGIIPESDKLIELYNPLKLKLNALAK
;
A
#
# COMPACT_ATOMS: atom_id res chain seq x y z
N MET A 1 -24.24 -9.77 14.89
CA MET A 1 -23.72 -9.82 13.51
C MET A 1 -22.22 -10.08 13.61
N GLN A 2 -21.74 -11.28 13.24
CA GLN A 2 -20.31 -11.60 13.23
C GLN A 2 -19.78 -11.38 11.81
N PHE A 3 -18.88 -10.42 11.64
CA PHE A 3 -18.08 -10.32 10.42
C PHE A 3 -17.02 -11.42 10.47
N LYS A 4 -17.38 -12.61 9.99
CA LYS A 4 -16.43 -13.71 9.82
C LYS A 4 -15.64 -13.41 8.54
N CYS A 5 -14.42 -12.90 8.68
CA CYS A 5 -13.44 -12.92 7.60
C CYS A 5 -13.21 -14.39 7.25
N LYS A 6 -13.88 -14.91 6.22
CA LYS A 6 -13.51 -16.20 5.64
C LYS A 6 -12.07 -16.01 5.16
N GLY A 7 -11.15 -16.82 5.68
CA GLY A 7 -9.71 -16.69 5.46
C GLY A 7 -9.33 -16.99 4.01
N ASN A 8 -9.64 -16.04 3.14
CA ASN A 8 -9.23 -16.03 1.75
C ASN A 8 -8.00 -15.13 1.64
N ASP A 9 -7.15 -15.38 0.65
CA ASP A 9 -5.86 -14.69 0.54
C ASP A 9 -5.99 -13.21 0.14
N PHE A 10 -7.10 -12.88 -0.53
CA PHE A 10 -7.46 -11.55 -1.02
C PHE A 10 -8.85 -11.11 -0.53
N PHE A 11 -9.13 -9.80 -0.56
CA PHE A 11 -10.47 -9.26 -0.30
C PHE A 11 -11.48 -9.75 -1.37
N GLY A 12 -11.02 -9.97 -2.60
CA GLY A 12 -11.76 -10.59 -3.69
C GLY A 12 -12.03 -12.09 -3.53
N GLY A 13 -11.46 -12.74 -2.50
CA GLY A 13 -11.55 -14.18 -2.29
C GLY A 13 -10.32 -14.90 -2.82
N ASP A 14 -10.53 -15.76 -3.82
CA ASP A 14 -9.48 -16.64 -4.35
C ASP A 14 -8.45 -15.91 -5.24
N GLY A 15 -8.70 -14.64 -5.57
CA GLY A 15 -7.80 -13.81 -6.37
C GLY A 15 -8.03 -12.32 -6.11
N ILE A 16 -7.17 -11.49 -6.72
CA ILE A 16 -7.24 -10.03 -6.65
C ILE A 16 -8.63 -9.55 -7.12
N GLY A 17 -9.36 -8.90 -6.22
CA GLY A 17 -10.63 -8.25 -6.50
C GLY A 17 -10.53 -6.73 -6.52
N TYR A 18 -11.68 -6.07 -6.68
CA TYR A 18 -11.77 -4.62 -6.74
C TYR A 18 -11.16 -3.92 -5.52
N LEU A 19 -11.46 -4.42 -4.31
CA LEU A 19 -10.95 -3.81 -3.08
C LEU A 19 -9.44 -4.02 -2.93
N ASP A 20 -8.91 -5.15 -3.39
CA ASP A 20 -7.47 -5.39 -3.41
C ASP A 20 -6.76 -4.37 -4.30
N ILE A 21 -7.31 -4.07 -5.48
CA ILE A 21 -6.75 -3.06 -6.39
C ILE A 21 -6.85 -1.66 -5.79
N ALA A 22 -8.04 -1.30 -5.29
CA ALA A 22 -8.32 0.03 -4.74
C ALA A 22 -7.44 0.34 -3.52
N PHE A 23 -7.16 -0.66 -2.68
CA PHE A 23 -6.29 -0.48 -1.51
C PHE A 23 -4.81 -0.69 -1.86
N GLY A 24 -4.50 -1.71 -2.65
CA GLY A 24 -3.14 -2.11 -3.01
C GLY A 24 -2.39 -1.08 -3.85
N CYS A 25 -3.08 -0.24 -4.62
CA CYS A 25 -2.44 0.85 -5.37
C CYS A 25 -1.76 1.89 -4.46
N PHE A 26 -2.12 1.94 -3.17
CA PHE A 26 -1.49 2.81 -2.18
C PHE A 26 -0.25 2.19 -1.51
N LEU A 27 0.07 0.91 -1.72
CA LEU A 27 1.16 0.23 -1.01
C LEU A 27 2.53 0.91 -1.22
N GLY A 28 2.84 1.34 -2.44
CA GLY A 28 4.08 2.07 -2.71
C GLY A 28 4.15 3.40 -1.94
N TRP A 29 3.06 4.17 -1.93
CA TRP A 29 2.97 5.42 -1.19
C TRP A 29 3.08 5.21 0.32
N MET A 30 2.47 4.15 0.85
CA MET A 30 2.60 3.81 2.28
C MET A 30 4.06 3.50 2.62
N ARG A 31 4.74 2.63 1.87
CA ARG A 31 6.17 2.33 2.11
C ARG A 31 7.04 3.57 2.08
N MET A 32 6.83 4.45 1.10
CA MET A 32 7.54 5.73 1.01
C MET A 32 7.29 6.63 2.23
N ILE A 33 6.04 6.72 2.69
CA ILE A 33 5.72 7.48 3.91
C ILE A 33 6.40 6.85 5.13
N GLU A 34 6.36 5.52 5.27
CA GLU A 34 7.01 4.79 6.37
C GLU A 34 8.51 5.09 6.44
N GLU A 35 9.21 5.16 5.30
CA GLU A 35 10.62 5.54 5.23
C GLU A 35 10.87 7.00 5.62
N LEU A 36 9.98 7.91 5.23
CA LEU A 36 10.12 9.34 5.54
C LEU A 36 9.83 9.68 7.02
N ILE A 37 8.86 9.00 7.64
CA ILE A 37 8.39 9.34 9.00
C ILE A 37 8.78 8.30 10.06
N GLY A 38 9.30 7.14 9.66
CA GLY A 38 9.71 6.06 10.56
C GLY A 38 8.56 5.32 11.26
N LEU A 39 7.31 5.49 10.82
CA LEU A 39 6.13 4.84 11.39
C LEU A 39 5.58 3.83 10.40
N LYS A 40 5.44 2.56 10.83
CA LYS A 40 4.81 1.52 10.01
C LYS A 40 3.30 1.74 9.90
N SER A 41 2.77 1.68 8.68
CA SER A 41 1.34 1.78 8.35
C SER A 41 0.64 0.44 8.52
N ILE A 42 1.29 -0.67 8.11
CA ILE A 42 0.77 -2.04 8.28
C ILE A 42 1.70 -2.80 9.25
N GLU A 43 1.28 -2.91 10.50
CA GLU A 43 2.03 -3.63 11.54
C GLU A 43 1.50 -5.06 11.70
N GLU A 44 2.33 -6.07 11.41
CA GLU A 44 1.94 -7.48 11.55
C GLU A 44 1.43 -7.83 12.95
N ALA A 45 2.00 -7.23 14.00
CA ALA A 45 1.56 -7.43 15.38
C ALA A 45 0.13 -6.93 15.66
N LYS A 46 -0.37 -5.96 14.88
CA LYS A 46 -1.70 -5.35 15.04
C LYS A 46 -2.70 -5.90 14.02
N CYS A 47 -2.26 -6.08 12.78
CA CYS A 47 -3.08 -6.52 11.65
C CYS A 47 -2.39 -7.62 10.84
N PRO A 48 -2.18 -8.83 11.42
CA PRO A 48 -1.39 -9.89 10.78
C PRO A 48 -1.99 -10.38 9.46
N ALA A 49 -3.33 -10.38 9.33
CA ALA A 49 -4.00 -10.73 8.09
C ALA A 49 -3.74 -9.71 6.98
N LEU A 50 -3.65 -8.42 7.34
CA LEU A 50 -3.41 -7.33 6.39
C LEU A 50 -1.94 -7.29 5.95
N ALA A 51 -1.01 -7.58 6.87
CA ALA A 51 0.40 -7.72 6.55
C ALA A 51 0.62 -8.84 5.52
N LYS A 52 0.06 -10.03 5.77
CA LYS A 52 0.12 -11.16 4.83
C LYS A 52 -0.57 -10.87 3.50
N TRP A 53 -1.69 -10.16 3.54
CA TRP A 53 -2.36 -9.70 2.32
C TRP A 53 -1.45 -8.77 1.50
N ALA A 54 -0.79 -7.80 2.13
CA ALA A 54 0.07 -6.83 1.44
C ALA A 54 1.27 -7.51 0.77
N GLU A 55 1.88 -8.49 1.45
CA GLU A 55 2.95 -9.33 0.90
C GLU A 55 2.47 -10.13 -0.32
N ARG A 56 1.32 -10.81 -0.21
CA ARG A 56 0.75 -11.58 -1.33
C ARG A 56 0.34 -10.71 -2.51
N PHE A 57 -0.30 -9.58 -2.25
CA PHE A 57 -0.72 -8.65 -3.29
C PHE A 57 0.49 -8.11 -4.06
N ALA A 58 1.57 -7.72 -3.36
CA ALA A 58 2.77 -7.21 -4.01
C ALA A 58 3.54 -8.29 -4.80
N ALA A 59 3.42 -9.56 -4.42
CA ALA A 59 4.07 -10.70 -5.07
C ALA A 59 3.21 -11.36 -6.17
N ASP A 60 1.96 -10.93 -6.36
CA ASP A 60 1.11 -11.47 -7.41
C ASP A 60 1.65 -11.07 -8.79
N ALA A 61 1.62 -11.99 -9.75
CA ALA A 61 2.14 -11.77 -11.10
C ALA A 61 1.47 -10.59 -11.83
N ALA A 62 0.25 -10.22 -11.47
CA ALA A 62 -0.44 -9.06 -12.02
C ALA A 62 0.03 -7.72 -11.43
N VAL A 63 0.82 -7.74 -10.35
CA VAL A 63 1.22 -6.57 -9.57
C VAL A 63 2.74 -6.42 -9.50
N GLU A 64 3.48 -7.53 -9.53
CA GLU A 64 4.94 -7.55 -9.49
C GLU A 64 5.53 -6.60 -10.55
N GLY A 65 6.42 -5.71 -10.11
CA GLY A 65 7.05 -4.70 -10.97
C GLY A 65 6.17 -3.47 -11.33
N ILE A 66 4.90 -3.44 -10.93
CA ILE A 66 4.00 -2.28 -11.13
C ILE A 66 4.11 -1.28 -9.98
N ILE A 67 4.16 -1.78 -8.74
CA ILE A 67 4.25 -0.92 -7.56
C ILE A 67 5.62 -0.22 -7.57
N PRO A 68 5.68 1.12 -7.61
CA PRO A 68 6.97 1.81 -7.63
C PRO A 68 7.71 1.68 -6.30
N GLU A 69 9.03 1.57 -6.39
CA GLU A 69 9.92 1.66 -5.22
C GLU A 69 9.85 3.05 -4.58
N SER A 70 10.10 3.10 -3.27
CA SER A 70 10.01 4.32 -2.46
C SER A 70 10.84 5.47 -3.03
N ASP A 71 12.07 5.21 -3.47
CA ASP A 71 12.96 6.23 -4.07
C ASP A 71 12.32 6.95 -5.26
N LYS A 72 11.67 6.20 -6.16
CA LYS A 72 10.98 6.78 -7.34
C LYS A 72 9.80 7.65 -6.93
N LEU A 73 9.10 7.26 -5.87
CA LEU A 73 7.98 8.04 -5.33
C LEU A 73 8.47 9.30 -4.61
N ILE A 74 9.63 9.24 -3.92
CA ILE A 74 10.27 10.40 -3.29
C ILE A 74 10.72 11.41 -4.35
N GLU A 75 11.32 10.93 -5.45
CA GLU A 75 11.70 11.77 -6.60
C GLU A 75 10.50 12.51 -7.19
N LEU A 76 9.34 11.84 -7.30
CA LEU A 76 8.09 12.46 -7.74
C LEU A 76 7.52 13.45 -6.70
N TYR A 77 7.57 13.07 -5.42
CA TYR A 77 6.95 13.82 -4.33
C TYR A 77 7.67 15.14 -4.02
N ASN A 78 9.00 15.16 -4.03
CA ASN A 78 9.77 16.34 -3.61
C ASN A 78 9.48 17.61 -4.44
N PRO A 79 9.46 17.56 -5.79
CA PRO A 79 9.07 18.72 -6.61
C PRO A 79 7.61 19.14 -6.41
N LEU A 80 6.70 18.17 -6.23
CA LEU A 80 5.28 18.45 -5.98
C LEU A 80 5.08 19.17 -4.65
N LYS A 81 5.78 18.72 -3.59
CA LYS A 81 5.77 19.35 -2.27
C LYS A 81 6.21 20.81 -2.35
N LEU A 82 7.29 21.10 -3.08
CA LEU A 82 7.77 22.48 -3.27
C LEU A 82 6.75 23.36 -4.00
N LYS A 83 6.12 22.83 -5.06
CA LYS A 83 5.08 23.56 -5.81
C LYS A 83 3.84 23.83 -4.95
N LEU A 84 3.34 22.83 -4.22
CA LEU A 84 2.19 22.99 -3.33
C LEU A 84 2.46 24.03 -2.24
N ASN A 85 3.66 24.01 -1.65
CA ASN A 85 4.06 24.98 -0.63
C ASN A 85 4.19 26.41 -1.19
N ALA A 86 4.56 26.56 -2.46
CA ALA A 86 4.64 27.85 -3.14
C ALA A 86 3.26 28.43 -3.48
N LEU A 87 2.27 27.56 -3.78
CA LEU A 87 0.88 27.95 -4.06
C LEU A 87 0.07 28.24 -2.80
N ALA A 88 0.53 27.75 -1.64
CA ALA A 88 -0.09 27.98 -0.34
C ALA A 88 0.39 29.28 0.34
N LYS A 89 1.23 30.09 -0.33
CA LYS A 89 1.64 31.43 0.08
C LYS A 89 0.95 32.48 -0.78
#